data_AF-A0A517YPA3-F1
#
_entry.id   AF-A0A517YPA3-F1
#
_cell.length_a   1.000
_cell.length_b   1.000
_cell.length_c   1.000
_cell.angle_alpha   90.00
_cell.angle_beta   90.00
_cell.angle_gamma   90.00
#
_symmetry.space_group_name_H-M   'P 1'
#
loop_
_entity.id
_entity.type
_entity.pdbx_description
1 polymer ?
#
loop_
_entity_poly.entity_id
_entity_poly.type
_entity_poly.pdbx_seq_one_letter_code
_entity_poly.pdbx_strand_id
1 'polypeptide(L)'
;MPPSRRDDLVNAAVDVFYRHGFHKTNIDQVLEVGGISRMTLYNHFESKEALVVAALRQRDEQFRELMLKGADEAIDRYEGALARAVEARAKGGENGAVGLESVMDCEGGECGADEWVREMSLGRRKGVWRIIGLFDFHCGWFEEEQFSGCMFINASAAYEDAGCEVRGVASEHKRTVVRFLRNQCEEAGLRNPSRLSEQLNILLDGAIVAAQVEGQVSGNEIGMGDSGEWAKRAALVLMREAARD
;
A
#
# COMPACT_ATOMS: atom_id res chain seq x y z
N MET A 1 -25.37 -11.96 -3.55
CA MET A 1 -25.55 -12.87 -4.69
C MET A 1 -24.43 -13.91 -4.60
N PRO A 2 -24.67 -15.22 -4.78
CA PRO A 2 -23.59 -16.21 -4.73
C PRO A 2 -22.57 -15.93 -5.85
N PRO A 3 -21.27 -16.19 -5.61
CA PRO A 3 -20.23 -15.95 -6.62
C PRO A 3 -20.55 -16.72 -7.89
N SER A 4 -20.46 -16.04 -9.03
CA SER A 4 -20.71 -16.63 -10.34
C SER A 4 -19.47 -17.39 -10.83
N ARG A 5 -19.64 -18.29 -11.81
CA ARG A 5 -18.49 -18.95 -12.48
C ARG A 5 -17.51 -17.97 -13.10
N ARG A 6 -17.99 -16.78 -13.48
CA ARG A 6 -17.13 -15.67 -13.92
C ARG A 6 -16.26 -15.18 -12.76
N ASP A 7 -16.83 -15.00 -11.57
CA ASP A 7 -16.09 -14.52 -10.41
C ASP A 7 -15.06 -15.55 -9.94
N ASP A 8 -15.38 -16.85 -9.96
CA ASP A 8 -14.42 -17.93 -9.68
C ASP A 8 -13.21 -17.87 -10.63
N LEU A 9 -13.47 -17.59 -11.92
CA LEU A 9 -12.42 -17.47 -12.93
C LEU A 9 -11.53 -16.23 -12.69
N VAL A 10 -12.13 -15.09 -12.34
CA VAL A 10 -11.35 -13.87 -12.07
C VAL A 10 -10.57 -14.01 -10.77
N ASN A 11 -11.14 -14.62 -9.72
CA ASN A 11 -10.44 -14.95 -8.48
C ASN A 11 -9.19 -15.80 -8.75
N ALA A 12 -9.35 -16.91 -9.49
CA ALA A 12 -8.22 -17.75 -9.88
C ALA A 12 -7.20 -16.98 -10.72
N ALA A 13 -7.66 -16.10 -11.61
CA ALA A 13 -6.78 -15.28 -12.44
C ALA A 13 -5.96 -14.28 -11.62
N VAL A 14 -6.55 -13.65 -10.59
CA VAL A 14 -5.84 -12.75 -9.67
C VAL A 14 -4.67 -13.48 -9.03
N ASP A 15 -4.92 -14.65 -8.43
CA ASP A 15 -3.89 -15.43 -7.73
C ASP A 15 -2.77 -15.87 -8.67
N VAL A 16 -3.13 -16.44 -9.82
CA VAL A 16 -2.16 -16.97 -10.77
C VAL A 16 -1.32 -15.84 -11.40
N PHE A 17 -1.95 -14.75 -11.85
CA PHE A 17 -1.21 -13.64 -12.43
C PHE A 17 -0.32 -12.92 -11.41
N TYR A 18 -0.74 -12.84 -10.14
CA TYR A 18 0.06 -12.26 -9.08
C TYR A 18 1.31 -13.09 -8.76
N ARG A 19 1.18 -14.43 -8.71
CA ARG A 19 2.29 -15.34 -8.38
C ARG A 19 3.24 -15.62 -9.54
N HIS A 20 2.70 -15.75 -10.75
CA HIS A 20 3.47 -16.25 -11.90
C HIS A 20 3.74 -15.16 -12.96
N GLY A 21 3.14 -13.98 -12.80
CA GLY A 21 3.24 -12.88 -13.75
C GLY A 21 2.41 -13.09 -15.02
N PHE A 22 2.28 -12.05 -15.83
CA PHE A 22 1.34 -12.04 -16.95
C PHE A 22 1.80 -12.85 -18.17
N HIS A 23 3.10 -12.83 -18.48
CA HIS A 23 3.64 -13.50 -19.68
C HIS A 23 3.89 -14.99 -19.49
N LYS A 24 4.44 -15.37 -18.32
CA LYS A 24 4.77 -16.77 -18.02
C LYS A 24 3.54 -17.63 -17.68
N THR A 25 2.42 -17.00 -17.31
CA THR A 25 1.17 -17.71 -17.01
C THR A 25 0.51 -18.25 -18.28
N ASN A 26 0.33 -19.58 -18.33
CA ASN A 26 -0.57 -20.21 -19.29
C ASN A 26 -2.01 -20.13 -18.77
N ILE A 27 -2.97 -19.81 -19.64
CA ILE A 27 -4.41 -19.84 -19.33
C ILE A 27 -4.82 -21.18 -18.70
N ASP A 28 -4.20 -22.30 -19.10
CA ASP A 28 -4.48 -23.60 -18.52
C ASP A 28 -4.24 -23.67 -17.00
N GLN A 29 -3.27 -22.92 -16.48
CA GLN A 29 -3.03 -22.84 -15.03
C GLN A 29 -4.19 -22.14 -14.31
N VAL A 30 -4.74 -21.09 -14.91
CA VAL A 30 -5.92 -20.39 -14.37
C VAL A 30 -7.14 -21.30 -14.36
N LEU A 31 -7.33 -22.06 -15.44
CA LEU A 31 -8.42 -23.03 -15.57
C LEU A 31 -8.32 -24.15 -14.54
N GLU A 32 -7.11 -24.67 -14.31
CA GLU A 32 -6.84 -25.71 -13.32
C GLU A 32 -7.11 -25.21 -11.90
N VAL A 33 -6.59 -24.04 -11.53
CA VAL A 33 -6.81 -23.44 -10.20
C VAL A 33 -8.29 -23.14 -9.95
N GLY A 34 -9.01 -22.64 -10.96
CA GLY A 34 -10.44 -22.36 -10.83
C GLY A 34 -11.34 -23.60 -10.90
N GLY A 35 -10.82 -24.75 -11.35
CA GLY A 35 -11.65 -25.90 -11.70
C GLY A 35 -12.63 -25.61 -12.85
N ILE A 36 -12.22 -24.76 -13.80
CA ILE A 36 -13.07 -24.22 -14.87
C ILE A 36 -12.64 -24.78 -16.21
N SER A 37 -13.62 -25.13 -17.06
CA SER A 37 -13.32 -25.60 -18.41
C SER A 37 -12.93 -24.45 -19.33
N ARG A 38 -12.09 -24.74 -20.34
CA ARG A 38 -11.71 -23.76 -21.38
C ARG A 38 -12.92 -23.18 -22.11
N MET A 39 -13.98 -23.96 -22.33
CA MET A 39 -15.22 -23.48 -22.94
C MET A 39 -15.88 -22.41 -22.06
N THR A 40 -15.92 -22.62 -20.74
CA THR A 40 -16.49 -21.66 -19.80
C THR A 40 -15.71 -20.35 -19.78
N LEU A 41 -14.38 -20.38 -19.91
CA LEU A 41 -13.57 -19.17 -20.06
C LEU A 41 -14.00 -18.33 -21.28
N TYR A 42 -14.06 -18.95 -22.46
CA TYR A 42 -14.40 -18.22 -23.69
C TYR A 42 -15.86 -17.77 -23.76
N ASN A 43 -16.75 -18.36 -22.95
CA ASN A 43 -18.11 -17.84 -22.76
C ASN A 43 -18.15 -16.55 -21.93
N HIS A 44 -17.10 -16.24 -21.15
CA HIS A 44 -17.04 -15.08 -20.26
C HIS A 44 -16.04 -14.01 -20.69
N PHE A 45 -14.96 -14.40 -21.37
CA PHE A 45 -13.87 -13.51 -21.76
C PHE A 45 -13.45 -13.80 -23.21
N GLU A 46 -13.41 -12.74 -24.01
CA GLU A 46 -13.06 -12.82 -25.44
C GLU A 46 -11.57 -13.12 -25.65
N SER A 47 -10.72 -12.80 -24.67
CA SER A 47 -9.27 -13.00 -24.76
C SER A 47 -8.62 -13.15 -23.37
N LYS A 48 -7.35 -13.59 -23.35
CA LYS A 48 -6.51 -13.55 -22.14
C LYS A 48 -6.37 -12.13 -21.60
N GLU A 49 -6.26 -11.14 -22.48
CA GLU A 49 -6.14 -9.73 -22.08
C GLU A 49 -7.41 -9.25 -21.36
N ALA A 50 -8.60 -9.61 -21.85
CA ALA A 50 -9.86 -9.30 -21.18
C ALA A 50 -9.94 -9.92 -19.78
N LEU A 51 -9.41 -11.13 -19.60
CA LEU A 51 -9.30 -11.76 -18.27
C LEU A 51 -8.28 -11.04 -17.38
N VAL A 52 -7.14 -10.60 -17.92
CA VAL A 52 -6.14 -9.81 -17.18
C VAL A 52 -6.73 -8.48 -16.71
N VAL A 53 -7.44 -7.76 -17.59
CA VAL A 53 -8.14 -6.52 -17.25
C VAL A 53 -9.13 -6.77 -16.11
N ALA A 54 -9.94 -7.83 -16.19
CA ALA A 54 -10.89 -8.18 -15.14
C ALA A 54 -10.20 -8.51 -13.81
N ALA A 55 -9.09 -9.25 -13.84
CA ALA A 55 -8.29 -9.55 -12.65
C ALA A 55 -7.70 -8.28 -12.02
N LEU A 56 -7.15 -7.36 -12.82
CA LEU A 56 -6.63 -6.09 -12.33
C LEU A 56 -7.72 -5.20 -11.74
N ARG A 57 -8.90 -5.15 -12.36
CA ARG A 57 -10.07 -4.44 -11.82
C ARG A 57 -10.50 -4.99 -10.46
N GLN A 58 -10.56 -6.31 -10.35
CA GLN A 58 -10.90 -6.95 -9.08
C GLN A 58 -9.83 -6.70 -8.01
N ARG A 59 -8.55 -6.77 -8.38
CA ARG A 59 -7.45 -6.48 -7.46
C ARG A 59 -7.47 -5.03 -6.98
N ASP A 60 -7.83 -4.09 -7.85
CA ASP A 60 -7.98 -2.67 -7.51
C ASP A 60 -9.10 -2.46 -6.49
N GLU A 61 -10.25 -3.13 -6.68
CA GLU A 61 -11.37 -3.10 -5.74
C GLU A 61 -10.94 -3.60 -4.35
N GLN A 62 -10.37 -4.80 -4.30
CA GLN A 62 -9.87 -5.40 -3.05
C GLN A 62 -8.85 -4.50 -2.36
N PHE A 63 -7.90 -3.94 -3.12
CA PHE A 63 -6.92 -3.02 -2.59
C PHE A 63 -7.58 -1.78 -2.00
N ARG A 64 -8.57 -1.20 -2.67
CA ARG A 64 -9.24 0.02 -2.21
C ARG A 64 -10.01 -0.22 -0.91
N GLU A 65 -10.69 -1.36 -0.80
CA GLU A 65 -11.38 -1.76 0.42
C GLU A 65 -10.40 -1.92 1.59
N LEU A 66 -9.30 -2.65 1.37
CA LEU A 66 -8.26 -2.86 2.38
C LEU A 66 -7.56 -1.56 2.77
N MET A 67 -7.26 -0.70 1.79
CA MET A 67 -6.60 0.59 2.01
C MET A 67 -7.48 1.53 2.84
N LEU A 68 -8.77 1.66 2.51
CA LEU A 68 -9.70 2.51 3.27
C LEU A 68 -9.89 1.99 4.69
N LYS A 69 -10.10 0.68 4.83
CA LYS A 69 -10.21 0.03 6.15
C LYS A 69 -8.95 0.25 6.99
N GLY A 70 -7.77 -0.01 6.41
CA GLY A 70 -6.49 0.17 7.08
C GLY A 70 -6.22 1.63 7.49
N ALA A 71 -6.66 2.59 6.67
CA ALA A 71 -6.54 4.01 6.99
C ALA A 71 -7.40 4.41 8.21
N ASP A 72 -8.62 3.90 8.32
CA ASP A 72 -9.47 4.15 9.49
C ASP A 72 -8.96 3.41 10.73
N GLU A 73 -8.51 2.16 10.60
CA GLU A 73 -7.87 1.41 11.70
C GLU A 73 -6.58 2.08 12.18
N ALA A 74 -5.84 2.74 11.29
CA ALA A 74 -4.65 3.50 11.66
C ALA A 74 -5.01 4.68 12.56
N ILE A 75 -6.12 5.39 12.31
CA ILE A 75 -6.57 6.47 13.20
C ILE A 75 -6.75 5.94 14.61
N ASP A 76 -7.50 4.85 14.79
CA ASP A 76 -7.77 4.27 16.10
C ASP A 76 -6.48 3.82 16.79
N ARG A 77 -5.57 3.17 16.04
CA ARG A 77 -4.26 2.72 16.53
C ARG A 77 -3.43 3.88 17.06
N TYR A 78 -3.28 4.93 16.25
CA TYR A 78 -2.41 6.06 16.54
C TYR A 78 -3.01 7.01 17.58
N GLU A 79 -4.32 7.28 17.54
CA GLU A 79 -5.02 8.03 18.60
C GLU A 79 -4.93 7.30 19.95
N GLY A 80 -5.12 5.98 19.95
CA GLY A 80 -4.98 5.16 21.16
C GLY A 80 -3.55 5.13 21.70
N ALA A 81 -2.54 5.02 20.83
CA ALA A 81 -1.13 5.08 21.23
C ALA A 81 -0.75 6.43 21.83
N LEU A 82 -1.19 7.53 21.21
CA LEU A 82 -1.00 8.87 21.72
C LEU A 82 -1.61 9.05 23.11
N ALA A 83 -2.86 8.64 23.30
CA ALA A 83 -3.56 8.78 24.58
C ALA A 83 -2.78 8.09 25.72
N ARG A 84 -2.32 6.86 25.48
CA ARG A 84 -1.49 6.11 26.44
C ARG A 84 -0.16 6.82 26.74
N ALA A 85 0.50 7.37 25.72
CA ALA A 85 1.77 8.10 25.89
C ALA A 85 1.59 9.39 26.72
N VAL A 86 0.49 10.13 26.48
CA VAL A 86 0.15 11.34 27.25
C VAL A 86 -0.13 10.99 28.72
N GLU A 87 -0.90 9.93 28.97
CA GLU A 87 -1.18 9.46 30.33
C GLU A 87 0.07 8.98 31.07
N ALA A 88 0.95 8.24 30.39
CA ALA A 88 2.21 7.75 30.97
C ALA A 88 3.11 8.91 31.40
N ARG A 89 3.19 9.97 30.59
CA ARG A 89 3.95 11.18 30.91
C ARG A 89 3.33 11.97 32.07
N ALA A 90 2.01 12.08 32.13
CA ALA A 90 1.30 12.75 33.23
C ALA A 90 1.55 12.08 34.59
N LYS A 91 1.85 10.77 34.60
CA LYS A 91 2.18 9.98 35.80
C LYS A 91 3.65 10.09 36.25
N GLY A 92 4.46 10.93 35.61
CA GLY A 92 5.83 11.24 36.06
C GLY A 92 6.86 10.13 35.82
N GLY A 93 6.60 9.17 34.92
CA GLY A 93 7.59 8.16 34.58
C GLY A 93 8.74 8.73 33.75
N GLU A 94 9.97 8.70 34.29
CA GLU A 94 11.20 9.09 33.57
C GLU A 94 11.48 8.19 32.34
N ASN A 95 10.80 7.04 32.24
CA ASN A 95 10.79 6.14 31.07
C ASN A 95 9.43 6.13 30.31
N GLY A 96 8.59 7.16 30.47
CA GLY A 96 7.21 7.19 29.97
C GLY A 96 7.03 7.38 28.45
N ALA A 97 8.12 7.41 27.67
CA ALA A 97 8.10 7.59 26.22
C ALA A 97 8.00 6.28 25.41
N VAL A 98 7.90 5.14 26.08
CA VAL A 98 7.66 3.83 25.44
C VAL A 98 6.25 3.80 24.85
N GLY A 99 6.08 4.29 23.62
CA GLY A 99 4.80 4.18 22.92
C GLY A 99 4.67 4.97 21.62
N LEU A 100 5.46 6.02 21.41
CA LEU A 100 5.58 6.67 20.09
C LEU A 100 6.93 6.32 19.44
N GLU A 101 8.00 6.28 20.24
CA GLU A 101 9.34 5.88 19.83
C GLU A 101 9.37 4.46 19.22
N SER A 102 8.59 3.51 19.77
CA SER A 102 8.48 2.13 19.26
C SER A 102 7.53 1.96 18.07
N VAL A 103 6.77 2.99 17.69
CA VAL A 103 5.84 2.96 16.54
C VAL A 103 6.50 3.61 15.32
N MET A 104 7.54 4.41 15.55
CA MET A 104 8.23 5.21 14.54
C MET A 104 9.74 4.92 14.45
N ASP A 105 10.26 3.95 15.24
CA ASP A 105 11.67 3.52 15.34
C ASP A 105 12.68 4.65 15.11
N CYS A 106 12.54 5.73 15.87
CA CYS A 106 13.51 6.82 15.83
C CYS A 106 14.72 6.45 16.68
N GLU A 107 15.69 5.74 16.09
CA GLU A 107 17.01 5.58 16.72
C GLU A 107 17.70 6.96 16.83
N GLY A 108 17.96 7.41 18.07
CA GLY A 108 18.90 8.51 18.33
C GLY A 108 18.34 9.80 18.95
N GLY A 109 17.07 9.89 19.32
CA GLY A 109 16.57 10.94 20.23
C GLY A 109 16.68 12.41 19.76
N GLU A 110 17.11 12.69 18.53
CA GLU A 110 17.28 14.05 17.99
C GLU A 110 16.20 14.45 16.97
N CYS A 111 15.32 13.53 16.58
CA CYS A 111 14.31 13.80 15.59
C CYS A 111 13.08 14.45 16.25
N GLY A 112 12.93 15.78 16.12
CA GLY A 112 11.68 16.47 16.44
C GLY A 112 10.45 16.05 15.61
N ALA A 113 10.45 14.85 14.98
CA ALA A 113 9.29 14.24 14.36
C ALA A 113 8.33 13.65 15.42
N ASP A 114 8.81 13.11 16.54
CA ASP A 114 7.93 12.54 17.57
C ASP A 114 7.07 13.63 18.24
N GLU A 115 7.68 14.77 18.55
CA GLU A 115 6.97 15.94 19.08
C GLU A 115 6.03 16.55 18.04
N TRP A 116 6.48 16.65 16.78
CA TRP A 116 5.68 17.20 15.68
C TRP A 116 4.47 16.33 15.35
N VAL A 117 4.65 15.01 15.24
CA VAL A 117 3.55 14.06 15.04
C VAL A 117 2.56 14.22 16.19
N ARG A 118 3.02 14.25 17.45
CA ARG A 118 2.19 14.47 18.63
C ARG A 118 1.34 15.75 18.56
N GLU A 119 1.93 16.86 18.12
CA GLU A 119 1.22 18.14 17.95
C GLU A 119 0.14 18.08 16.86
N MET A 120 0.40 17.37 15.76
CA MET A 120 -0.59 17.13 14.70
C MET A 120 -1.70 16.18 15.15
N SER A 121 -1.38 15.28 16.08
CA SER A 121 -2.25 14.23 16.58
C SER A 121 -3.39 14.70 17.49
N LEU A 122 -3.27 15.88 18.10
CA LEU A 122 -4.27 16.42 19.02
C LEU A 122 -5.50 16.91 18.22
N GLY A 123 -6.34 15.95 17.84
CA GLY A 123 -7.72 16.10 17.38
C GLY A 123 -7.97 16.75 16.02
N ARG A 124 -6.96 17.32 15.34
CA ARG A 124 -7.19 18.20 14.16
C ARG A 124 -6.60 17.75 12.82
N ARG A 125 -5.80 16.67 12.76
CA ARG A 125 -5.10 16.27 11.50
C ARG A 125 -5.14 14.76 11.22
N LYS A 126 -6.33 14.14 11.24
CA LYS A 126 -6.52 12.69 11.00
C LYS A 126 -5.91 12.19 9.69
N GLY A 127 -5.81 13.06 8.67
CA GLY A 127 -5.14 12.75 7.41
C GLY A 127 -3.68 12.28 7.57
N VAL A 128 -2.94 12.78 8.57
CA VAL A 128 -1.58 12.31 8.86
C VAL A 128 -1.57 10.82 9.23
N TRP A 129 -2.52 10.39 10.07
CA TRP A 129 -2.64 8.98 10.46
C TRP A 129 -3.05 8.07 9.32
N ARG A 130 -3.92 8.54 8.43
CA ARG A 130 -4.29 7.78 7.25
C ARG A 130 -3.11 7.61 6.28
N ILE A 131 -2.26 8.64 6.14
CA ILE A 131 -1.04 8.55 5.33
C ILE A 131 -0.06 7.56 5.96
N ILE A 132 0.25 7.69 7.25
CA ILE A 132 1.18 6.78 7.94
C ILE A 132 0.64 5.34 7.92
N GLY A 133 -0.65 5.17 8.16
CA GLY A 133 -1.34 3.88 8.08
C GLY A 133 -1.23 3.21 6.71
N LEU A 134 -1.20 4.00 5.63
CA LEU A 134 -0.95 3.47 4.29
C LEU A 134 0.47 2.91 4.16
N PHE A 135 1.48 3.57 4.72
CA PHE A 135 2.84 3.06 4.74
C PHE A 135 2.94 1.79 5.61
N ASP A 136 2.35 1.79 6.81
CA ASP A 136 2.32 0.60 7.68
C ASP A 136 1.66 -0.60 7.00
N PHE A 137 0.56 -0.36 6.28
CA PHE A 137 -0.12 -1.39 5.50
C PHE A 137 0.83 -2.01 4.47
N HIS A 138 1.67 -1.20 3.81
CA HIS A 138 2.66 -1.72 2.86
C HIS A 138 3.81 -2.44 3.55
N CYS A 139 4.31 -1.95 4.70
CA CYS A 139 5.31 -2.66 5.50
C CYS A 139 4.83 -4.08 5.82
N GLY A 140 3.61 -4.22 6.36
CA GLY A 140 3.03 -5.54 6.66
C GLY A 140 2.85 -6.41 5.42
N TRP A 141 2.45 -5.82 4.28
CA TRP A 141 2.33 -6.56 3.01
C TRP A 141 3.69 -7.07 2.48
N PHE A 142 4.79 -6.36 2.75
CA PHE A 142 6.14 -6.76 2.31
C PHE A 142 6.67 -8.00 3.06
N GLU A 143 6.19 -8.22 4.28
CA GLU A 143 6.56 -9.36 5.14
C GLU A 143 5.77 -10.64 4.80
N GLU A 144 4.72 -10.55 3.97
CA GLU A 144 3.94 -11.73 3.59
C GLU A 144 4.79 -12.69 2.74
N GLU A 145 4.75 -14.00 3.04
CA GLU A 145 5.45 -15.04 2.26
C GLU A 145 5.10 -15.01 0.75
N GLN A 146 3.91 -14.49 0.43
CA GLN A 146 3.35 -14.44 -0.92
C GLN A 146 3.71 -13.15 -1.66
N PHE A 147 4.48 -12.24 -1.05
CA PHE A 147 4.82 -10.95 -1.63
C PHE A 147 5.63 -11.10 -2.93
N SER A 148 5.13 -10.51 -4.02
CA SER A 148 5.75 -10.54 -5.35
C SER A 148 5.79 -9.16 -6.02
N GLY A 149 5.67 -8.10 -5.21
CA GLY A 149 5.56 -6.73 -5.67
C GLY A 149 4.16 -6.34 -6.16
N CYS A 150 4.03 -5.15 -6.73
CA CYS A 150 2.73 -4.62 -7.13
C CYS A 150 2.27 -5.20 -8.48
N MET A 151 1.09 -5.84 -8.47
CA MET A 151 0.46 -6.41 -9.66
C MET A 151 0.32 -5.39 -10.82
N PHE A 152 0.06 -4.12 -10.51
CA PHE A 152 -0.10 -3.05 -11.50
C PHE A 152 1.23 -2.56 -12.08
N ILE A 153 2.29 -2.53 -11.27
CA ILE A 153 3.66 -2.23 -11.75
C ILE A 153 4.11 -3.36 -12.68
N ASN A 154 3.93 -4.61 -12.24
CA ASN A 154 4.25 -5.80 -13.03
C ASN A 154 3.44 -5.86 -14.34
N ALA A 155 2.16 -5.49 -14.31
CA ALA A 155 1.33 -5.39 -15.52
C ALA A 155 1.87 -4.34 -16.50
N SER A 156 2.23 -3.16 -15.99
CA SER A 156 2.77 -2.08 -16.81
C SER A 156 4.13 -2.44 -17.45
N ALA A 157 4.93 -3.26 -16.78
CA ALA A 157 6.18 -3.79 -17.32
C ALA A 157 5.97 -4.91 -18.34
N ALA A 158 4.89 -5.69 -18.22
CA ALA A 158 4.57 -6.77 -19.14
C ALA A 158 3.96 -6.27 -20.46
N TYR A 159 3.12 -5.23 -20.44
CA TYR A 159 2.40 -4.80 -21.63
C TYR A 159 3.08 -3.58 -22.26
N GLU A 160 3.71 -3.74 -23.43
CA GLU A 160 4.52 -2.69 -24.06
C GLU A 160 3.68 -1.50 -24.57
N ASP A 161 2.53 -1.78 -25.19
CA ASP A 161 1.66 -0.76 -25.75
C ASP A 161 1.08 0.16 -24.67
N ALA A 162 1.45 1.43 -24.70
CA ALA A 162 0.95 2.43 -23.75
C ALA A 162 -0.55 2.71 -23.87
N GLY A 163 -1.15 2.40 -25.02
CA GLY A 163 -2.58 2.56 -25.26
C GLY A 163 -3.44 1.36 -24.83
N CYS A 164 -2.83 0.24 -24.44
CA CYS A 164 -3.59 -0.97 -24.11
C CYS A 164 -4.42 -0.79 -22.83
N GLU A 165 -5.53 -1.52 -22.75
CA GLU A 165 -6.46 -1.42 -21.63
C GLU A 165 -5.79 -1.81 -20.30
N VAL A 166 -4.89 -2.79 -20.33
CA VAL A 166 -4.13 -3.25 -19.16
C VAL A 166 -3.34 -2.11 -18.52
N ARG A 167 -2.59 -1.34 -19.32
CA ARG A 167 -1.88 -0.15 -18.83
C ARG A 167 -2.83 0.97 -18.40
N GLY A 168 -3.99 1.07 -19.05
CA GLY A 168 -5.08 1.95 -18.61
C GLY A 168 -5.53 1.67 -17.18
N VAL A 169 -5.83 0.41 -16.86
CA VAL A 169 -6.24 -0.01 -15.49
C VAL A 169 -5.12 0.24 -14.48
N ALA A 170 -3.87 -0.12 -14.82
CA ALA A 170 -2.73 0.11 -13.92
C ALA A 170 -2.51 1.60 -13.62
N SER A 171 -2.63 2.48 -14.62
CA SER A 171 -2.54 3.92 -14.43
C SER A 171 -3.70 4.48 -13.60
N GLU A 172 -4.91 3.96 -13.78
CA GLU A 172 -6.07 4.35 -12.98
C GLU A 172 -5.90 3.99 -11.50
N HIS A 173 -5.44 2.78 -11.21
CA HIS A 173 -5.13 2.35 -9.84
C HIS A 173 -4.14 3.31 -9.16
N LYS A 174 -3.01 3.62 -9.81
CA LYS A 174 -2.01 4.55 -9.25
C LYS A 174 -2.57 5.95 -9.04
N ARG A 175 -3.41 6.44 -9.96
CA ARG A 175 -4.11 7.73 -9.78
C ARG A 175 -5.07 7.72 -8.60
N THR A 176 -5.69 6.58 -8.30
CA THR A 176 -6.55 6.43 -7.11
C THR A 176 -5.75 6.53 -5.82
N VAL A 177 -4.55 5.93 -5.75
CA VAL A 177 -3.64 6.07 -4.60
C VAL A 177 -3.20 7.52 -4.41
N VAL A 178 -2.75 8.19 -5.48
CA VAL A 178 -2.37 9.61 -5.41
C VAL A 178 -3.54 10.49 -4.97
N ARG A 179 -4.76 10.23 -5.47
CA ARG A 179 -5.97 10.97 -5.07
C ARG A 179 -6.27 10.77 -3.58
N PHE A 180 -6.16 9.55 -3.08
CA PHE A 180 -6.31 9.26 -1.66
C PHE A 180 -5.31 10.07 -0.84
N LEU A 181 -4.02 9.99 -1.16
CA LEU A 181 -2.95 10.73 -0.47
C LEU A 181 -3.21 12.24 -0.49
N ARG A 182 -3.61 12.79 -1.65
CA ARG A 182 -3.94 14.22 -1.76
C ARG A 182 -5.07 14.63 -0.83
N ASN A 183 -6.15 13.85 -0.78
CA ASN A 183 -7.27 14.12 0.12
C ASN A 183 -6.80 14.08 1.59
N GLN A 184 -5.89 13.18 1.94
CA GLN A 184 -5.33 13.13 3.29
C GLN A 184 -4.43 14.33 3.59
N CYS A 185 -3.63 14.79 2.62
CA CYS A 185 -2.85 16.01 2.77
C CYS A 185 -3.74 17.25 2.96
N GLU A 186 -4.87 17.33 2.25
CA GLU A 186 -5.87 18.40 2.39
C GLU A 186 -6.54 18.36 3.77
N GLU A 187 -6.99 17.17 4.21
CA GLU A 187 -7.58 16.98 5.54
C GLU A 187 -6.59 17.33 6.66
N ALA A 188 -5.30 17.03 6.45
CA ALA A 188 -4.23 17.40 7.36
C ALA A 188 -3.78 18.87 7.22
N GLY A 189 -4.35 19.66 6.32
CA GLY A 189 -3.97 21.07 6.12
C GLY A 189 -2.47 21.23 5.78
N LEU A 190 -1.91 20.31 5.01
CA LEU A 190 -0.52 20.36 4.56
C LEU A 190 -0.40 21.23 3.30
N ARG A 191 0.68 22.00 3.20
CA ARG A 191 0.91 22.86 2.02
C ARG A 191 1.18 22.02 0.77
N ASN A 192 0.73 22.55 -0.38
CA ASN A 192 0.93 21.94 -1.70
C ASN A 192 0.48 20.46 -1.77
N PRO A 193 -0.77 20.13 -1.40
CA PRO A 193 -1.23 18.74 -1.27
C PRO A 193 -1.06 17.91 -2.54
N SER A 194 -1.25 18.52 -3.72
CA SER A 194 -1.00 17.84 -5.01
C SER A 194 0.45 17.39 -5.15
N ARG A 195 1.42 18.30 -4.95
CA ARG A 195 2.85 17.98 -5.05
C ARG A 195 3.27 16.96 -3.98
N LEU A 196 2.82 17.16 -2.75
CA LEU A 196 3.14 16.26 -1.65
C LEU A 196 2.60 14.84 -1.91
N SER A 197 1.36 14.72 -2.40
CA SER A 197 0.77 13.41 -2.73
C SER A 197 1.54 12.62 -3.79
N GLU A 198 2.11 13.31 -4.79
CA GLU A 198 2.96 12.69 -5.80
C GLU A 198 4.30 12.23 -5.20
N GLN A 199 4.93 13.06 -4.37
CA GLN A 199 6.17 12.70 -3.67
C GLN A 199 5.97 11.50 -2.74
N LEU A 200 4.87 11.48 -1.98
CA LEU A 200 4.49 10.36 -1.11
C LEU A 200 4.25 9.08 -1.93
N ASN A 201 3.57 9.17 -3.08
CA ASN A 201 3.37 8.01 -3.95
C ASN A 201 4.69 7.51 -4.56
N ILE A 202 5.63 8.38 -4.91
CA ILE A 202 6.96 7.99 -5.39
C ILE A 202 7.71 7.21 -4.32
N LEU A 203 7.66 7.65 -3.06
CA LEU A 203 8.26 6.91 -1.94
C LEU A 203 7.61 5.53 -1.77
N LEU A 204 6.28 5.45 -1.88
CA LEU A 204 5.55 4.20 -1.78
C LEU A 204 5.92 3.23 -2.91
N ASP A 205 5.87 3.69 -4.16
CA ASP A 205 6.24 2.88 -5.33
C ASP A 205 7.71 2.45 -5.26
N GLY A 206 8.61 3.34 -4.81
CA GLY A 206 10.01 3.04 -4.57
C GLY A 206 10.21 1.95 -3.51
N ALA A 207 9.49 2.02 -2.40
CA ALA A 207 9.54 1.00 -1.35
C ALA A 207 9.05 -0.36 -1.85
N ILE A 208 7.94 -0.39 -2.60
CA ILE A 208 7.40 -1.62 -3.20
C ILE A 208 8.45 -2.28 -4.11
N VAL A 209 9.09 -1.51 -4.98
CA VAL A 209 10.10 -2.03 -5.91
C VAL A 209 11.36 -2.46 -5.17
N ALA A 210 11.82 -1.69 -4.18
CA ALA A 210 12.97 -2.04 -3.36
C ALA A 210 12.73 -3.36 -2.62
N ALA A 211 11.58 -3.49 -1.93
CA ALA A 211 11.18 -4.73 -1.28
C ALA A 211 11.12 -5.92 -2.27
N GLN A 212 10.58 -5.70 -3.47
CA GLN A 212 10.49 -6.75 -4.50
C GLN A 212 11.86 -7.21 -5.00
N VAL A 213 12.83 -6.28 -5.13
CA VAL A 213 14.17 -6.59 -5.62
C VAL A 213 15.04 -7.21 -4.53
N GLU A 214 14.98 -6.68 -3.30
CA GLU A 214 15.77 -7.12 -2.16
C GLU A 214 15.25 -8.45 -1.60
N GLY A 215 13.93 -8.60 -1.45
CA GLY A 215 13.29 -9.79 -0.89
C GLY A 215 13.37 -11.04 -1.79
N GLN A 216 13.73 -10.90 -3.07
CA GLN A 216 13.92 -12.03 -3.99
C GLN A 216 15.37 -12.55 -4.07
N VAL A 217 16.31 -11.93 -3.35
CA VAL A 217 17.68 -12.45 -3.24
C VAL A 217 17.81 -13.27 -1.96
N SER A 218 17.55 -14.57 -2.08
CA SER A 218 17.79 -15.54 -1.01
C SER A 218 19.24 -15.47 -0.52
N GLY A 219 19.45 -15.09 0.75
CA GLY A 219 20.70 -15.34 1.47
C GLY A 219 21.40 -14.15 2.14
N ASN A 220 20.82 -12.94 2.23
CA ASN A 220 21.45 -11.84 2.94
C ASN A 220 20.61 -11.31 4.10
N GLU A 221 21.31 -11.00 5.19
CA GLU A 221 20.85 -10.53 6.51
C GLU A 221 20.19 -9.13 6.51
N ILE A 222 19.70 -8.65 5.37
CA ILE A 222 18.97 -7.37 5.29
C ILE A 222 17.48 -7.73 5.38
N GLY A 223 16.83 -7.32 6.47
CA GLY A 223 15.44 -7.66 6.75
C GLY A 223 14.52 -7.28 5.60
N MET A 224 13.74 -8.25 5.10
CA MET A 224 12.57 -7.98 4.27
C MET A 224 11.65 -7.05 5.08
N GLY A 225 11.59 -5.75 4.74
CA GLY A 225 10.73 -4.78 5.43
C GLY A 225 11.32 -3.37 5.57
N ASP A 226 12.65 -3.24 5.58
CA ASP A 226 13.33 -1.95 5.83
C ASP A 226 12.92 -0.84 4.85
N SER A 227 12.74 -1.17 3.57
CA SER A 227 12.39 -0.19 2.54
C SER A 227 11.05 0.51 2.80
N GLY A 228 10.07 -0.20 3.38
CA GLY A 228 8.80 0.38 3.82
C GLY A 228 8.99 1.39 4.94
N GLU A 229 9.78 1.03 5.96
CA GLU A 229 10.09 1.92 7.09
C GLU A 229 10.91 3.14 6.66
N TRP A 230 11.89 2.97 5.76
CA TRP A 230 12.63 4.11 5.21
C TRP A 230 11.73 5.08 4.44
N ALA A 231 10.81 4.55 3.63
CA ALA A 231 9.85 5.37 2.91
C ALA A 231 8.87 6.09 3.85
N LYS A 232 8.40 5.42 4.90
CA LYS A 232 7.57 6.01 5.96
C LYS A 232 8.30 7.16 6.68
N ARG A 233 9.58 6.97 7.04
CA ARG A 233 10.41 8.02 7.66
C ARG A 233 10.60 9.21 6.71
N ALA A 234 10.90 8.96 5.44
CA ALA A 234 11.01 10.02 4.45
C ALA A 234 9.68 10.78 4.26
N ALA A 235 8.56 10.07 4.25
CA ALA A 235 7.22 10.66 4.18
C ALA A 235 6.94 11.59 5.37
N LEU A 236 7.31 11.18 6.60
CA LEU A 236 7.19 12.01 7.80
C LEU A 236 7.99 13.31 7.67
N VAL A 237 9.21 13.26 7.13
CA VAL A 237 10.03 14.45 6.89
C VAL A 237 9.34 15.40 5.90
N LEU A 238 8.83 14.88 4.78
CA LEU A 238 8.12 15.69 3.78
C LEU A 238 6.86 16.34 4.35
N MET A 239 6.06 15.59 5.12
CA MET A 239 4.86 16.14 5.76
C MET A 239 5.21 17.20 6.81
N ARG A 240 6.31 17.02 7.56
CA ARG A 240 6.81 18.01 8.52
C ARG A 240 7.23 19.30 7.83
N GLU A 241 7.93 19.22 6.71
CA GLU A 241 8.26 20.40 5.92
C GLU A 241 7.01 21.09 5.37
N ALA A 242 6.05 20.32 4.86
CA ALA A 242 4.79 20.84 4.35
C ALA A 242 3.91 21.49 5.43
N ALA A 243 4.09 21.16 6.71
CA ALA A 243 3.34 21.70 7.84
C ALA A 243 3.92 22.98 8.45
N ARG A 244 5.15 23.37 8.10
CA ARG A 244 5.77 24.64 8.56
C ARG A 244 5.15 25.83 7.82
N ASP A 245 5.07 27.00 8.47
CA ASP A 245 4.64 28.26 7.83
C ASP A 245 5.67 28.75 6.80
#